data_AF-A0A2H0SIK6-F1
#
_entry.id   AF-A0A2H0SIK6-F1
#
_cell.length_a   1.000
_cell.length_b   1.000
_cell.length_c   1.000
_cell.angle_alpha   90.00
_cell.angle_beta   90.00
_cell.angle_gamma   90.00
#
_symmetry.space_group_name_H-M   'P 1'
#
loop_
_entity.id
_entity.type
_entity.pdbx_description
1 polymer ?
#
loop_
_entity_poly.entity_id
_entity_poly.type
_entity_poly.pdbx_seq_one_letter_code
_entity_poly.pdbx_strand_id
1 'polypeptide(L)'
;MLTSEDIQKLMAVLATKEDLNDLRQDVNGLRESVQALTISVDRLVSAVSDLKTEYAAITNQIDRHEKWFHLMAEKLGIKLEY
;
A
#
# COMPACT_ATOMS: atom_id res chain seq x y z
N MET A 1 57.49 5.96 12.80
CA MET A 1 56.42 5.59 13.76
C MET A 1 55.35 6.64 13.68
N LEU A 2 54.07 6.26 13.80
CA LEU A 2 52.98 7.25 13.90
C LEU A 2 53.13 8.06 15.18
N THR A 3 52.87 9.36 15.08
CA THR A 3 52.80 10.26 16.25
C THR A 3 51.42 10.22 16.88
N SER A 4 51.30 10.71 18.12
CA SER A 4 49.99 10.87 18.77
C SER A 4 49.07 11.81 18.00
N GLU A 5 49.62 12.81 17.30
CA GLU A 5 48.86 13.70 16.43
C GLU A 5 48.28 12.94 15.23
N ASP A 6 49.05 12.04 14.62
CA ASP A 6 48.58 11.18 13.52
C ASP A 6 47.43 10.26 13.98
N ILE A 7 47.54 9.71 15.20
CA ILE A 7 46.48 8.85 15.78
C ILE A 7 45.21 9.64 16.06
N GLN A 8 45.31 10.86 16.59
CA GLN A 8 44.14 11.72 16.85
C GLN A 8 43.44 12.12 15.54
N LYS A 9 44.20 12.48 14.50
CA LYS A 9 43.64 12.78 13.17
C LYS A 9 42.90 11.58 12.58
N LEU A 10 43.42 10.36 12.75
CA LEU A 10 42.73 9.14 12.31
C LEU A 10 41.46 8.88 13.11
N MET A 11 41.47 9.03 14.42
CA MET A 11 40.27 8.85 15.26
C MET A 11 39.16 9.85 14.91
N ALA A 12 39.50 11.08 14.54
CA ALA A 12 38.52 12.12 14.21
C ALA A 12 37.73 11.85 12.92
N VAL A 13 38.23 10.98 12.02
CA VAL A 13 37.58 10.67 10.74
C VAL A 13 37.01 9.24 10.67
N LEU A 14 37.28 8.41 11.68
CA LEU A 14 36.76 7.06 11.75
C LEU A 14 35.44 7.05 12.51
N ALA A 15 34.46 6.30 11.99
CA ALA A 15 33.24 6.02 12.73
C ALA A 15 33.57 5.33 14.05
N THR A 16 32.99 5.85 15.12
CA THR A 16 33.15 5.35 16.47
C THR A 16 32.18 4.20 16.76
N LYS A 17 32.39 3.52 17.89
CA LYS A 17 31.46 2.50 18.35
C LYS A 17 30.05 3.06 18.62
N GLU A 18 29.96 4.32 19.02
CA GLU A 18 28.69 5.01 19.26
C GLU A 18 27.95 5.24 17.95
N ASP A 19 28.64 5.77 16.93
CA ASP A 19 28.09 5.96 15.58
C ASP A 19 27.52 4.64 15.01
N LEU A 20 28.23 3.53 15.22
CA LEU A 20 27.79 2.21 14.77
C LEU A 20 26.58 1.68 15.56
N ASN A 21 26.45 2.03 16.85
CA ASN A 21 25.29 1.66 17.65
C ASN A 21 24.05 2.46 17.24
N ASP A 22 24.21 3.75 17.01
CA ASP A 22 23.14 4.64 16.56
C ASP A 22 22.64 4.20 15.18
N LEU A 23 23.56 3.95 14.24
CA LEU A 23 23.21 3.41 12.93
C LEU A 23 22.48 2.07 13.03
N ARG A 24 22.89 1.20 13.97
CA ARG A 24 22.21 -0.09 14.19
C ARG A 24 20.78 0.12 14.71
N GLN A 25 20.57 1.10 15.59
CA GLN A 25 19.24 1.45 16.08
C GLN A 25 18.36 2.00 14.95
N ASP A 26 18.89 2.90 14.12
CA ASP A 26 18.19 3.45 12.97
C ASP A 26 17.80 2.36 11.96
N VAL A 27 18.72 1.44 11.66
CA VAL A 27 18.46 0.29 10.77
C VAL A 27 17.36 -0.61 11.34
N ASN A 28 17.34 -0.83 12.67
CA ASN A 28 16.26 -1.60 13.30
C ASN A 28 14.91 -0.87 13.19
N GLY A 29 14.87 0.45 13.45
CA GLY A 29 13.66 1.25 13.32
C GLY A 29 13.14 1.29 11.87
N LEU A 30 14.04 1.36 10.89
CA LEU A 30 13.69 1.25 9.47
C LEU A 30 13.11 -0.13 9.14
N ARG A 31 13.70 -1.20 9.68
CA ARG A 31 13.19 -2.57 9.49
C ARG A 31 11.76 -2.72 10.01
N GLU A 32 11.48 -2.20 11.21
CA GLU A 32 10.15 -2.21 11.81
C GLU A 32 9.15 -1.40 10.98
N SER A 33 9.55 -0.21 10.53
CA SER A 33 8.73 0.66 9.67
C SER A 33 8.38 -0.02 8.35
N VAL A 34 9.35 -0.69 7.71
CA VAL A 34 9.12 -1.45 6.47
C VAL A 34 8.16 -2.62 6.71
N GLN A 35 8.27 -3.35 7.83
CA GLN A 35 7.33 -4.42 8.16
C GLN A 35 5.90 -3.89 8.35
N ALA A 36 5.73 -2.75 9.03
CA ALA A 36 4.43 -2.11 9.20
C ALA A 36 3.83 -1.65 7.86
N LEU A 37 4.67 -1.13 6.95
CA LEU A 37 4.25 -0.76 5.59
C LEU A 37 3.82 -1.99 4.79
N THR A 38 4.55 -3.10 4.85
CA THR A 38 4.16 -4.36 4.18
C THR A 38 2.77 -4.82 4.62
N ILE A 39 2.51 -4.85 5.93
CA ILE A 39 1.19 -5.22 6.48
C ILE A 39 0.09 -4.26 5.99
N SER A 40 0.39 -2.96 5.92
CA SER A 40 -0.56 -1.95 5.46
C SER A 40 -0.88 -2.11 3.98
N VAL A 41 0.12 -2.42 3.15
CA VAL A 41 -0.06 -2.71 1.72
C VAL A 41 -0.88 -3.98 1.53
N ASP A 42 -0.62 -5.05 2.29
CA ASP A 42 -1.42 -6.29 2.21
C ASP A 42 -2.90 -6.03 2.49
N ARG A 43 -3.20 -5.22 3.52
CA ARG A 43 -4.57 -4.81 3.84
C ARG A 43 -5.22 -4.00 2.73
N LEU A 44 -4.47 -3.09 2.09
CA LEU A 44 -4.96 -2.33 0.94
C LEU A 44 -5.26 -3.24 -0.26
N VAL A 45 -4.41 -4.23 -0.52
CA VAL A 45 -4.63 -5.21 -1.59
C VAL A 45 -5.93 -5.99 -1.34
N SER A 46 -6.18 -6.44 -0.11
CA SER A 46 -7.43 -7.09 0.25
C SER A 46 -8.64 -6.18 0.04
N ALA A 47 -8.59 -4.94 0.54
CA ALA A 47 -9.69 -3.98 0.39
C ALA A 47 -10.01 -3.68 -1.09
N VAL A 48 -8.99 -3.56 -1.95
CA VAL A 48 -9.19 -3.36 -3.40
C VAL A 48 -9.81 -4.59 -4.06
N SER A 49 -9.43 -5.80 -3.63
CA SER A 49 -10.04 -7.04 -4.12
C SER A 49 -11.52 -7.15 -3.74
N ASP A 50 -11.88 -6.76 -2.51
CA ASP A 50 -13.25 -6.75 -2.05
C ASP A 50 -14.08 -5.72 -2.83
N LEU A 51 -13.57 -4.50 -3.00
CA LEU A 51 -14.22 -3.46 -3.82
C LEU A 51 -14.45 -3.90 -5.27
N LYS A 52 -13.49 -4.62 -5.87
CA LYS A 52 -13.65 -5.18 -7.22
C LYS A 52 -14.80 -6.19 -7.27
N THR A 53 -14.95 -7.01 -6.23
CA THR A 53 -16.03 -8.00 -6.12
C THR A 53 -17.39 -7.32 -5.96
N GLU A 54 -17.48 -6.31 -5.10
CA GLU A 54 -18.69 -5.51 -4.92
C GLU A 54 -19.09 -4.78 -6.21
N TYR A 55 -18.12 -4.18 -6.91
CA TYR A 55 -18.36 -3.52 -8.19
C TYR A 55 -18.93 -4.48 -9.25
N ALA A 56 -18.40 -5.69 -9.33
CA ALA A 56 -18.94 -6.73 -10.21
C ALA A 56 -20.37 -7.14 -9.81
N ALA A 57 -20.67 -7.22 -8.52
CA ALA A 57 -22.01 -7.53 -8.03
C ALA A 57 -23.02 -6.42 -8.40
N ILE A 58 -22.64 -5.15 -8.24
CA ILE A 58 -23.45 -3.98 -8.61
C ILE A 58 -23.70 -3.96 -10.12
N THR A 59 -22.66 -4.17 -10.93
CA THR A 59 -22.79 -4.24 -12.40
C THR A 59 -23.79 -5.31 -12.82
N ASN A 60 -23.66 -6.52 -12.26
CA ASN A 60 -24.62 -7.60 -12.51
C ASN A 60 -26.05 -7.27 -12.06
N GLN A 61 -26.22 -6.50 -10.98
CA GLN A 61 -27.54 -6.06 -10.53
C GLN A 61 -28.14 -5.03 -11.48
N ILE A 62 -27.34 -4.07 -11.97
CA ILE A 62 -27.76 -3.09 -12.97
C ILE A 62 -28.21 -3.80 -14.26
N ASP A 63 -27.42 -4.75 -14.77
CA ASP A 63 -27.78 -5.53 -15.96
C ASP A 63 -29.10 -6.28 -15.80
N ARG A 64 -29.36 -6.81 -14.59
CA ARG A 64 -30.66 -7.44 -14.29
C ARG A 64 -31.75 -6.39 -14.30
N HIS A 65 -31.60 -5.28 -13.60
CA HIS A 65 -32.61 -4.24 -13.55
C HIS A 65 -32.94 -3.69 -14.94
N GLU A 66 -31.95 -3.47 -15.81
CA GLU A 66 -32.14 -3.08 -17.20
C GLU A 66 -33.01 -4.08 -17.96
N LYS A 67 -32.74 -5.38 -17.83
CA LYS A 67 -33.60 -6.45 -18.41
C LYS A 67 -35.03 -6.40 -17.88
N TRP A 68 -35.20 -6.20 -16.57
CA TRP A 68 -36.54 -6.06 -15.97
C TRP A 68 -37.28 -4.83 -16.51
N PHE A 69 -36.60 -3.70 -16.69
CA PHE A 69 -37.20 -2.50 -17.29
C PHE A 69 -37.63 -2.75 -18.74
N HIS A 70 -36.81 -3.40 -19.55
CA HIS A 70 -37.19 -3.77 -20.92
C HIS A 70 -38.42 -4.70 -20.95
N LEU A 71 -38.46 -5.73 -20.10
CA LEU A 71 -39.61 -6.64 -20.02
C LEU A 71 -40.89 -5.91 -19.59
N MET A 72 -40.79 -4.95 -18.65
CA MET A 72 -41.94 -4.14 -18.25
C MET A 72 -42.40 -3.21 -19.36
N ALA A 73 -41.47 -2.55 -20.05
CA ALA A 73 -41.78 -1.67 -21.17
C ALA A 73 -42.50 -2.42 -22.30
N GLU A 74 -42.02 -3.62 -22.65
CA GLU A 74 -42.68 -4.52 -23.62
C GLU A 74 -44.10 -4.87 -23.18
N LYS A 75 -44.28 -5.28 -21.93
CA LYS A 75 -45.60 -5.63 -21.38
C LYS A 75 -46.59 -4.45 -21.36
N LEU A 76 -46.08 -3.25 -21.15
CA LEU A 76 -46.89 -2.03 -21.08
C LEU A 76 -47.08 -1.36 -22.44
N GLY A 77 -46.42 -1.85 -23.50
CA GLY A 77 -46.42 -1.21 -24.82
C GLY A 77 -45.74 0.17 -24.83
N ILE A 78 -44.84 0.42 -23.88
CA ILE A 78 -44.12 1.68 -23.74
C ILE A 78 -42.78 1.56 -24.48
N LYS A 79 -42.44 2.58 -25.28
CA LYS A 79 -41.11 2.69 -25.88
C LYS A 79 -40.16 3.36 -24.88
N LEU A 80 -39.05 2.71 -24.55
CA LEU A 80 -37.98 3.33 -23.78
C LEU A 80 -37.15 4.21 -24.70
N GLU A 81 -36.93 5.47 -24.33
CA GLU A 81 -36.03 6.41 -24.98
C GLU A 81 -34.82 6.63 -24.07
N TYR A 82 -33.62 6.67 -24.66
CA TYR A 82 -32.35 6.85 -23.96
C TYR A 82 -31.83 8.26 -24.17
#